data_AF-Q2Z0F4-F1
#
_entry.id   AF-Q2Z0F4-F1
#
_cell.length_a   1.000
_cell.length_b   1.000
_cell.length_c   1.000
_cell.angle_alpha   90.00
_cell.angle_beta   90.00
_cell.angle_gamma   90.00
#
_symmetry.space_group_name_H-M   'P 1'
#
loop_
_entity.id
_entity.type
_entity.pdbx_description
1 polymer ?
#
loop_
_entity_poly.entity_id
_entity_poly.type
_entity_poly.pdbx_seq_one_letter_code
_entity_poly.pdbx_strand_id
1 'polypeptide(L)'
;IIFILGGAKEMPWSFDRNYKFDITHVLEKANINPEDVFDAEEPFYIKTEIHAVNKTMIPSSVIPAPTIIYSPGEGHADDSAHSANIAGSGVRKDVTTLTVSETENLRQALQGVIDDTGPNGYQAIAAFHGSPPMCEMN
;
A
#
# COMPACT_ATOMS: atom_id res chain seq x y z
N ILE A 1 -10.68 4.18 15.21
CA ILE A 1 -11.37 4.10 16.52
C ILE A 1 -12.63 3.27 16.30
N ILE A 2 -12.93 2.35 17.22
CA ILE A 2 -14.09 1.46 17.15
C ILE A 2 -14.87 1.59 18.46
N PHE A 3 -16.20 1.55 18.38
CA PHE A 3 -17.07 1.55 19.55
C PHE A 3 -17.79 0.22 19.68
N ILE A 4 -17.85 -0.32 20.89
CA ILE A 4 -18.59 -1.53 21.23
C ILE A 4 -19.62 -1.14 22.28
N LEU A 5 -20.88 -1.47 22.02
CA LEU A 5 -21.95 -1.26 22.98
C LEU A 5 -22.06 -2.50 23.87
N GLY A 6 -22.33 -2.27 25.15
CA GLY A 6 -22.82 -3.33 26.01
C GLY A 6 -23.18 -2.88 27.42
N GLY A 7 -23.73 -3.79 28.21
CA GLY A 7 -24.15 -3.48 29.57
C GLY A 7 -24.47 -4.69 30.45
N ALA A 8 -24.63 -4.45 31.75
CA ALA A 8 -24.82 -5.51 32.74
C ALA A 8 -26.10 -6.36 32.55
N LYS A 9 -27.09 -5.86 31.79
CA LYS A 9 -28.34 -6.57 31.48
C LYS A 9 -28.30 -7.33 30.15
N GLU A 10 -27.18 -7.27 29.45
CA GLU A 10 -27.00 -7.92 28.16
C GLU A 10 -26.64 -9.41 28.35
N MET A 11 -27.11 -10.25 27.43
CA MET A 11 -26.68 -11.64 27.41
C MET A 11 -25.29 -11.77 26.78
N PRO A 12 -24.41 -12.67 27.27
CA PRO A 12 -23.09 -12.87 26.67
C PRO A 12 -23.18 -13.24 25.20
N TRP A 13 -22.34 -12.62 24.38
CA TRP A 13 -22.22 -12.89 22.95
C TRP A 13 -20.76 -12.73 22.50
N SER A 14 -20.46 -13.29 21.34
CA SER A 14 -19.19 -13.08 20.64
C SER A 14 -19.45 -13.00 19.14
N PHE A 15 -18.59 -12.28 18.41
CA PHE A 15 -18.61 -12.38 16.95
C PHE A 15 -18.08 -13.74 16.50
N ASP A 16 -18.68 -14.30 15.46
CA ASP A 16 -18.20 -15.53 14.80
C ASP A 16 -16.94 -15.29 13.95
N ARG A 17 -16.68 -14.02 13.58
CA ARG A 17 -15.53 -13.59 12.79
C ARG A 17 -14.95 -12.28 13.31
N ASN A 18 -13.67 -12.04 13.01
CA ASN A 18 -13.01 -10.78 13.34
C ASN A 18 -13.60 -9.63 12.51
N TYR A 19 -13.80 -8.48 13.17
CA TYR A 19 -14.13 -7.24 12.51
C TYR A 19 -12.90 -6.69 11.76
N LYS A 20 -13.07 -6.34 10.48
CA LYS A 20 -12.03 -5.72 9.66
C LYS A 20 -12.12 -4.20 9.75
N PHE A 21 -10.99 -3.55 10.01
CA PHE A 21 -10.88 -2.09 9.98
C PHE A 21 -9.81 -1.72 8.96
N ASP A 22 -10.16 -0.86 8.01
CA ASP A 22 -9.23 -0.44 6.95
C ASP A 22 -8.21 0.57 7.50
N ILE A 23 -6.92 0.22 7.38
CA ILE A 23 -5.78 1.04 7.80
C ILE A 23 -4.96 1.56 6.62
N THR A 24 -5.36 1.29 5.37
CA THR A 24 -4.60 1.63 4.16
C THR A 24 -4.22 3.10 4.13
N HIS A 25 -5.21 3.99 4.35
CA HIS A 25 -5.00 5.44 4.40
C HIS A 25 -4.06 5.91 5.54
N VAL A 26 -4.00 5.15 6.64
CA VAL A 26 -3.10 5.46 7.77
C VAL A 26 -1.67 5.08 7.41
N LEU A 27 -1.49 3.92 6.76
CA LEU A 27 -0.19 3.45 6.27
C LEU A 27 0.39 4.41 5.21
N GLU A 28 -0.43 4.82 4.24
CA GLU A 28 -0.05 5.83 3.24
C GLU A 28 0.41 7.14 3.89
N LYS A 29 -0.36 7.66 4.85
CA LYS A 29 0.01 8.89 5.56
C LYS A 29 1.28 8.74 6.40
N ALA A 30 1.55 7.54 6.90
CA ALA A 30 2.77 7.21 7.61
C ALA A 30 3.95 6.92 6.67
N ASN A 31 3.73 6.91 5.35
CA ASN A 31 4.70 6.52 4.33
C ASN A 31 5.25 5.10 4.57
N ILE A 32 4.36 4.17 4.95
CA ILE A 32 4.64 2.76 5.16
C ILE A 32 3.94 1.99 4.03
N ASN A 33 4.68 1.16 3.29
CA ASN A 33 4.06 0.31 2.28
C ASN A 33 3.36 -0.88 2.94
N PRO A 34 2.28 -1.42 2.34
CA PRO A 34 1.60 -2.61 2.86
C PRO A 34 2.52 -3.82 3.05
N GLU A 35 3.59 -3.92 2.26
CA GLU A 35 4.55 -5.03 2.31
C GLU A 35 5.49 -4.95 3.51
N ASP A 36 5.89 -3.73 3.89
CA ASP A 36 6.75 -3.46 5.04
C ASP A 36 6.12 -3.96 6.36
N VAL A 37 4.78 -4.01 6.41
CA VAL A 37 4.01 -4.46 7.57
C VAL A 37 4.21 -5.96 7.87
N PHE A 38 4.61 -6.75 6.87
CA PHE A 38 4.85 -8.19 7.00
C PHE A 38 6.33 -8.55 7.10
N ASP A 39 7.22 -7.56 7.03
CA ASP A 39 8.66 -7.78 7.18
C ASP A 39 9.01 -8.14 8.64
N ALA A 40 9.80 -9.20 8.81
CA ALA A 40 10.26 -9.64 10.12
C ALA A 40 11.41 -8.76 10.67
N GLU A 41 12.18 -8.10 9.79
CA GLU A 41 13.28 -7.22 10.19
C GLU A 41 12.79 -5.84 10.63
N GLU A 42 11.63 -5.40 10.13
CA GLU A 42 10.95 -4.15 10.52
C GLU A 42 9.62 -4.44 11.22
N PRO A 43 9.63 -4.91 12.48
CA PRO A 43 8.42 -5.42 13.12
C PRO A 43 7.37 -4.34 13.34
N PHE A 44 6.29 -4.41 12.58
CA PHE A 44 5.09 -3.60 12.76
C PHE A 44 4.17 -4.20 13.84
N TYR A 45 3.79 -3.42 14.85
CA TYR A 45 2.89 -3.85 15.91
C TYR A 45 1.72 -2.88 16.12
N ILE A 46 0.53 -3.45 16.32
CA ILE A 46 -0.68 -2.69 16.64
C ILE A 46 -0.87 -2.70 18.16
N LYS A 47 -0.73 -1.53 18.78
CA LYS A 47 -1.08 -1.34 20.19
C LYS A 47 -2.57 -1.03 20.32
N THR A 48 -3.30 -1.84 21.07
CA THR A 48 -4.72 -1.62 21.37
C THR A 48 -4.89 -0.99 22.75
N GLU A 49 -5.61 0.11 22.81
CA GLU A 49 -5.99 0.77 24.06
C GLU A 49 -7.52 0.74 24.18
N ILE A 50 -8.01 0.16 25.28
CA ILE A 50 -9.44 -0.05 25.50
C ILE A 50 -9.88 0.82 26.67
N HIS A 51 -10.87 1.67 26.42
CA HIS A 51 -11.46 2.53 27.43
C HIS A 51 -12.94 2.19 27.59
N ALA A 52 -13.37 1.97 28.83
CA ALA A 52 -14.78 1.93 29.17
C ALA A 52 -15.43 3.31 28.99
N VAL A 53 -16.77 3.36 28.99
CA VAL A 53 -17.54 4.62 28.85
C VAL A 53 -17.19 5.63 29.94
N ASN A 54 -16.84 5.17 31.14
CA ASN A 54 -16.36 5.99 32.26
C ASN A 54 -14.87 6.40 32.13
N LYS A 55 -14.24 6.15 30.98
CA LYS A 55 -12.82 6.40 30.66
C LYS A 55 -11.80 5.54 31.41
N THR A 56 -12.23 4.56 32.21
CA THR A 56 -11.28 3.65 32.86
C THR A 56 -10.66 2.72 31.82
N MET A 57 -9.35 2.51 31.91
CA MET A 57 -8.61 1.61 31.03
C MET A 57 -8.97 0.16 31.36
N ILE A 58 -9.29 -0.60 30.32
CA ILE A 58 -9.51 -2.06 30.40
C ILE A 58 -8.24 -2.75 29.85
N PRO A 59 -7.80 -3.87 30.43
CA PRO A 59 -6.69 -4.64 29.88
C PRO A 59 -6.95 -5.04 28.42
N SER A 60 -5.96 -4.87 27.55
CA SER A 60 -6.07 -5.24 26.14
C SER A 60 -6.22 -6.75 25.92
N SER A 61 -5.80 -7.57 26.87
CA SER A 61 -5.93 -9.03 26.85
C SER A 61 -7.37 -9.55 26.93
N VAL A 62 -8.35 -8.67 27.18
CA VAL A 62 -9.79 -9.02 27.18
C VAL A 62 -10.29 -9.30 25.76
N ILE A 63 -9.59 -8.79 24.73
CA ILE A 63 -9.85 -9.10 23.33
C ILE A 63 -8.66 -9.84 22.71
N PRO A 64 -8.88 -10.66 21.68
CA PRO A 64 -7.79 -11.27 20.92
C PRO A 64 -6.84 -10.22 20.35
N ALA A 65 -5.57 -10.59 20.17
CA ALA A 65 -4.59 -9.73 19.52
C ALA A 65 -5.07 -9.39 18.09
N PRO A 66 -4.87 -8.13 17.64
CA PRO A 66 -5.23 -7.73 16.29
C PRO A 66 -4.42 -8.51 15.26
N THR A 67 -5.08 -8.88 14.16
CA THR A 67 -4.47 -9.56 13.02
C THR A 67 -4.43 -8.63 11.83
N ILE A 68 -3.30 -8.59 11.12
CA ILE A 68 -3.15 -7.80 9.89
C ILE A 68 -3.49 -8.69 8.70
N ILE A 69 -4.26 -8.15 7.76
CA ILE A 69 -4.67 -8.85 6.55
C ILE A 69 -4.36 -7.93 5.37
N TYR A 70 -3.64 -8.45 4.37
CA TYR A 70 -3.50 -7.81 3.08
C TYR A 70 -4.57 -8.35 2.13
N SER A 71 -5.29 -7.45 1.47
CA SER A 71 -6.29 -7.80 0.45
C SER A 71 -5.88 -7.11 -0.85
N PRO A 72 -5.28 -7.83 -1.81
CA PRO A 72 -4.92 -7.23 -3.09
C PRO A 72 -6.17 -6.87 -3.91
N GLY A 73 -6.00 -6.02 -4.91
CA GLY A 73 -7.04 -5.77 -5.91
C GLY A 73 -7.37 -7.03 -6.71
N GLU A 74 -8.59 -7.10 -7.26
CA GLU A 74 -8.98 -8.23 -8.10
C GLU A 74 -8.04 -8.38 -9.31
N GLY A 75 -7.58 -9.60 -9.58
CA GLY A 75 -6.67 -9.90 -10.70
C GLY A 75 -5.18 -9.74 -10.42
N HIS A 76 -4.79 -9.43 -9.17
CA HIS A 76 -3.38 -9.33 -8.78
C HIS A 76 -2.69 -10.70 -8.77
N ALA A 77 -1.60 -10.84 -9.52
CA ALA A 77 -0.71 -12.01 -9.47
C ALA A 77 0.71 -11.51 -9.20
N ASP A 78 1.25 -11.73 -8.00
CA ASP A 78 2.61 -11.27 -7.68
C ASP A 78 3.67 -12.08 -8.44
N ASP A 79 4.40 -11.43 -9.35
CA ASP A 79 5.67 -11.95 -9.84
C ASP A 79 6.73 -11.74 -8.74
N SER A 80 6.96 -12.80 -7.98
CA SER A 80 7.81 -12.81 -6.80
C SER A 80 9.22 -12.29 -7.07
N ALA A 81 9.68 -11.47 -6.11
CA ALA A 81 11.05 -11.04 -5.85
C ALA A 81 11.63 -10.00 -6.82
N HIS A 82 11.70 -8.73 -6.38
CA HIS A 82 12.92 -7.95 -6.58
C HIS A 82 13.17 -6.90 -5.50
N SER A 83 14.42 -6.85 -5.06
CA SER A 83 14.98 -5.87 -4.15
C SER A 83 15.19 -4.52 -4.84
N ALA A 84 15.19 -3.45 -4.05
CA ALA A 84 15.37 -2.05 -4.48
C ALA A 84 16.64 -1.77 -5.31
N ASN A 85 17.58 -2.73 -5.40
CA ASN A 85 18.79 -2.62 -6.21
C ASN A 85 19.15 -3.99 -6.82
N ILE A 86 18.53 -4.34 -7.94
CA ILE A 86 19.10 -5.37 -8.80
C ILE A 86 20.33 -4.76 -9.47
N ALA A 87 21.53 -5.26 -9.16
CA ALA A 87 22.70 -5.01 -9.98
C ALA A 87 22.49 -5.68 -11.35
N GLY A 88 21.80 -5.00 -12.28
CA GLY A 88 21.41 -5.56 -13.57
C GLY A 88 20.55 -4.64 -14.45
N SER A 89 20.22 -5.13 -15.65
CA SER A 89 19.30 -4.49 -16.61
C SER A 89 17.92 -4.31 -16.00
N GLY A 90 17.27 -3.16 -16.23
CA GLY A 90 15.87 -2.94 -15.85
C GLY A 90 14.98 -4.06 -16.39
N VAL A 91 14.30 -4.77 -15.50
CA VAL A 91 13.42 -5.89 -15.82
C VAL A 91 12.07 -5.33 -16.31
N ARG A 92 11.56 -5.84 -17.43
CA ARG A 92 10.20 -5.55 -17.89
C ARG A 92 9.27 -6.65 -17.40
N LYS A 93 8.24 -6.28 -16.62
CA LYS A 93 7.23 -7.20 -16.10
C LYS A 93 5.90 -7.07 -16.84
N ASP A 94 5.02 -8.04 -16.64
CA ASP A 94 3.62 -7.90 -17.01
C ASP A 94 2.97 -6.81 -16.14
N VAL A 95 2.13 -5.98 -16.75
CA VAL A 95 1.45 -4.88 -16.03
C VAL A 95 0.43 -5.37 -15.01
N THR A 96 -0.01 -6.63 -15.14
CA THR A 96 -0.97 -7.28 -14.22
C THR A 96 -0.31 -7.84 -12.96
N THR A 97 1.03 -7.85 -12.90
CA THR A 97 1.81 -8.47 -11.82
C THR A 97 2.63 -7.49 -11.00
N LEU A 98 2.44 -6.19 -11.24
CA LEU A 98 3.17 -5.14 -10.53
C LEU A 98 2.71 -5.03 -9.08
N THR A 99 3.68 -4.93 -8.18
CA THR A 99 3.38 -4.64 -6.77
C THR A 99 2.89 -3.20 -6.59
N VAL A 100 2.32 -2.90 -5.42
CA VAL A 100 1.86 -1.55 -5.09
C VAL A 100 3.02 -0.54 -5.10
N SER A 101 4.17 -0.93 -4.54
CA SER A 101 5.36 -0.09 -4.48
C SER A 101 5.98 0.13 -5.86
N GLU A 102 6.03 -0.90 -6.70
CA GLU A 102 6.49 -0.79 -8.09
C GLU A 102 5.58 0.13 -8.91
N THR A 103 4.27 -0.03 -8.76
CA THR A 103 3.28 0.81 -9.45
C THR A 103 3.42 2.28 -9.04
N GLU A 104 3.53 2.57 -7.74
CA GLU A 104 3.67 3.95 -7.26
C GLU A 104 5.01 4.57 -7.70
N ASN A 105 6.10 3.81 -7.65
CA ASN A 105 7.40 4.25 -8.14
C ASN A 105 7.34 4.60 -9.65
N LEU A 106 6.72 3.76 -10.47
CA LEU A 106 6.54 3.99 -11.90
C LEU A 106 5.68 5.22 -12.18
N ARG A 107 4.62 5.45 -11.41
CA ARG A 107 3.77 6.65 -11.54
C ARG A 107 4.56 7.92 -11.26
N GLN A 108 5.33 7.94 -10.18
CA GLN A 108 6.16 9.10 -9.82
C GLN A 108 7.28 9.33 -10.84
N ALA A 109 7.96 8.27 -11.28
CA ALA A 109 8.99 8.35 -12.30
C ALA A 109 8.43 8.90 -13.63
N LEU A 110 7.28 8.39 -14.08
CA LEU A 110 6.61 8.88 -15.28
C LEU A 110 6.20 10.35 -15.14
N GLN A 111 5.68 10.75 -13.98
CA GLN A 111 5.34 12.15 -13.72
C GLN A 111 6.57 13.05 -13.85
N GLY A 112 7.73 12.63 -13.31
CA GLY A 112 8.99 13.35 -13.48
C GLY A 112 9.42 13.49 -14.95
N VAL A 113 9.22 12.46 -15.78
CA VAL A 113 9.50 12.50 -17.22
C VAL A 113 8.51 13.42 -17.97
N ILE A 114 7.24 13.45 -17.54
CA ILE A 114 6.22 14.34 -18.10
C ILE A 114 6.53 15.80 -17.79
N ASP A 115 6.99 16.08 -16.57
CA ASP A 115 7.31 17.43 -16.11
C ASP A 115 8.66 17.94 -16.65
N ASP A 116 9.53 17.03 -17.13
CA ASP A 116 10.78 17.40 -17.81
C ASP A 116 10.49 18.02 -19.19
N THR A 117 10.94 19.25 -19.36
CA THR A 117 10.84 20.02 -20.62
C THR A 117 12.12 19.95 -21.46
N GLY A 118 13.14 19.25 -20.97
CA GLY A 118 14.41 19.01 -21.65
C GLY A 118 14.32 17.95 -22.75
N PRO A 119 15.48 17.61 -23.35
CA PRO A 119 15.55 16.67 -24.47
C PRO A 119 15.19 15.21 -24.12
N ASN A 120 15.17 14.87 -22.83
CA ASN A 120 14.76 13.55 -22.32
C ASN A 120 13.33 13.56 -21.74
N GLY A 121 12.64 14.68 -21.86
CA GLY A 121 11.27 14.83 -21.39
C GLY A 121 10.27 14.08 -22.27
N TYR A 122 9.07 13.86 -21.73
CA TYR A 122 8.02 13.09 -22.38
C TYR A 122 7.70 13.61 -23.79
N GLN A 123 7.59 14.93 -23.97
CA GLN A 123 7.29 15.53 -25.27
C GLN A 123 8.40 15.32 -26.30
N ALA A 124 9.67 15.44 -25.88
CA ALA A 124 10.81 15.23 -26.77
C ALA A 124 10.91 13.77 -27.21
N ILE A 125 10.67 12.82 -26.31
CA ILE A 125 10.63 11.39 -26.62
C ILE A 125 9.44 11.06 -27.53
N ALA A 126 8.26 11.60 -27.26
CA ALA A 126 7.05 11.37 -28.06
C ALA A 126 7.16 11.90 -29.50
N ALA A 127 7.94 12.97 -29.71
CA ALA A 127 8.18 13.54 -31.05
C ALA A 127 8.81 12.52 -32.01
N PHE A 128 9.64 11.59 -31.51
CA PHE A 128 10.19 10.50 -32.32
C PHE A 128 9.12 9.56 -32.89
N HIS A 129 7.94 9.48 -32.28
CA HIS A 129 6.86 8.60 -32.73
C HIS A 129 5.99 9.23 -33.84
N GLY A 130 5.93 10.56 -33.97
CA GLY A 130 5.25 11.13 -35.14
C GLY A 130 5.01 12.63 -35.19
N SER A 131 4.74 13.31 -34.06
CA SER A 131 4.49 14.75 -34.08
C SER A 131 5.09 15.46 -32.85
N PRO A 132 5.90 16.51 -33.05
CA PRO A 132 6.38 17.04 -34.33
C PRO A 132 7.31 16.04 -35.04
N PRO A 133 7.30 15.94 -36.37
CA PRO A 133 8.15 15.01 -37.10
C PRO A 133 9.62 15.39 -36.94
N MET A 134 10.44 14.44 -36.48
CA MET A 134 11.87 14.64 -36.24
C MET A 134 12.76 14.20 -37.41
N CYS A 135 12.20 13.53 -38.41
CA CYS A 135 12.93 13.07 -39.59
C CYS A 135 13.00 14.18 -40.64
N GLU A 136 14.19 14.40 -41.21
CA GLU A 136 14.38 15.31 -42.34
C GLU A 136 14.05 14.60 -43.67
N MET A 137 13.42 15.32 -44.60
CA MET A 137 13.25 14.83 -45.97
C MET A 137 14.56 15.08 -46.73
N ASN A 138 15.35 14.02 -46.93
CA ASN A 138 16.50 13.99 -47.84
C ASN A 138 16.08 13.61 -49.26
#